data_AF-A0A0F9EDG2-F1
#
_entry.id   AF-A0A0F9EDG2-F1
#
_cell.length_a   1.000
_cell.length_b   1.000
_cell.length_c   1.000
_cell.angle_alpha   90.00
_cell.angle_beta   90.00
_cell.angle_gamma   90.00
#
_symmetry.space_group_name_H-M   'P 1'
#
loop_
_entity.id
_entity.type
_entity.pdbx_description
1 polymer ?
#
loop_
_entity_poly.entity_id
_entity_poly.type
_entity_poly.pdbx_seq_one_letter_code
_entity_poly.pdbx_strand_id
1 'polypeptide(L)' 'IFNWLQENGNITTHEMYRTFNCGVGMVLVVPADKLEQSLSILKELGENAWHLGEIHDAKAGEEQVEILGGRD' A
#
# COMPACT_ATOMS: atom_id res chain seq x y z
N ILE A 1 -10.16 5.63 12.13
CA ILE A 1 -9.92 7.09 11.90
C ILE A 1 -10.07 7.43 10.42
N PHE A 2 -9.31 6.80 9.50
CA PHE A 2 -9.41 7.10 8.06
C PHE A 2 -10.80 6.83 7.45
N ASN A 3 -11.45 5.71 7.79
CA ASN A 3 -12.83 5.45 7.35
C ASN A 3 -13.80 6.57 7.80
N TRP A 4 -13.65 7.05 9.04
CA TRP A 4 -14.47 8.16 9.56
C TRP A 4 -14.18 9.48 8.83
N LEU A 5 -12.91 9.77 8.52
CA LEU A 5 -12.51 10.96 7.74
C LEU A 5 -13.08 10.91 6.32
N GLN A 6 -13.07 9.75 5.67
CA GLN A 6 -13.62 9.57 4.34
C GLN A 6 -15.15 9.77 4.33
N GLU A 7 -15.86 9.12 5.26
CA GLU A 7 -17.32 9.18 5.37
C GLU A 7 -17.83 10.59 5.72
N ASN A 8 -17.12 11.32 6.59
CA ASN A 8 -17.58 12.63 7.10
C ASN A 8 -16.94 13.83 6.39
N GLY A 9 -15.86 13.61 5.63
CA GLY A 9 -15.12 14.67 4.93
C GLY A 9 -15.49 14.84 3.45
N ASN A 10 -16.36 13.98 2.90
CA ASN A 10 -16.69 13.94 1.47
C ASN A 10 -15.43 13.84 0.57
N ILE A 11 -14.41 13.12 1.04
CA ILE A 11 -13.14 12.93 0.34
C ILE A 11 -13.26 11.68 -0.52
N THR A 12 -12.93 11.78 -1.80
CA THR A 12 -12.95 10.61 -2.69
C THR A 12 -11.91 9.57 -2.26
N THR A 13 -12.16 8.28 -2.52
CA THR A 13 -11.20 7.20 -2.25
C THR A 13 -9.82 7.49 -2.87
N HIS A 14 -9.80 8.11 -4.06
CA HIS A 14 -8.57 8.52 -4.74
C HIS A 14 -7.81 9.63 -3.99
N GLU A 15 -8.50 10.64 -3.48
CA GLU A 15 -7.87 11.70 -2.68
C GLU A 15 -7.40 11.20 -1.30
N MET A 16 -8.08 10.21 -0.72
CA MET A 16 -7.64 9.57 0.53
C MET A 16 -6.25 8.93 0.36
N TYR A 17 -6.03 8.14 -0.70
CA TYR A 17 -4.74 7.50 -0.97
C TYR A 17 -3.62 8.50 -1.33
N ARG A 18 -3.95 9.66 -1.92
CA ARG A 18 -2.95 10.70 -2.24
C ARG A 18 -2.57 11.57 -1.03
N THR A 19 -3.44 11.66 -0.03
CA THR A 19 -3.27 12.58 1.11
C THR A 19 -2.86 11.88 2.39
N PHE A 20 -3.31 10.64 2.58
CA PHE A 20 -3.09 9.87 3.79
C PHE A 20 -2.39 8.56 3.49
N ASN A 21 -1.61 8.08 4.46
CA ASN A 21 -0.90 6.82 4.35
C ASN A 21 -1.82 5.59 4.31
N CYS A 22 -3.11 5.75 4.64
CA CYS A 22 -4.12 4.70 4.70
C CYS A 22 -3.68 3.44 5.48
N GLY A 23 -2.86 3.62 6.53
CA GLY A 23 -2.33 2.52 7.34
C GLY A 23 -1.00 1.92 6.87
N VAL A 24 -0.42 2.41 5.77
CA VAL A 24 0.90 1.99 5.26
C VAL A 24 1.94 3.06 5.57
N GLY A 25 2.70 2.91 6.64
CA GLY A 25 3.73 3.88 7.03
C GLY A 25 5.01 3.81 6.20
N MET A 26 5.32 2.65 5.61
CA MET A 26 6.53 2.39 4.85
C MET A 26 6.30 1.27 3.83
N VAL A 27 6.98 1.36 2.68
CA VAL A 27 7.01 0.32 1.65
C VAL A 27 8.44 -0.16 1.49
N LEU A 28 8.63 -1.49 1.46
CA LEU A 28 9.91 -2.13 1.23
C LEU A 28 9.84 -2.94 -0.07
N VAL A 29 10.79 -2.72 -0.98
CA VAL A 29 10.91 -3.51 -2.23
C VAL A 29 11.99 -4.56 -2.03
N VAL A 30 11.64 -5.82 -2.24
CA VAL A 30 12.54 -6.97 -2.09
C VAL A 30 12.45 -7.88 -3.31
N PRO A 31 13.49 -8.68 -3.62
CA PRO A 31 13.39 -9.74 -4.60
C PRO A 31 12.25 -10.71 -4.25
N ALA A 32 11.54 -11.23 -5.27
CA ALA A 32 10.37 -12.09 -5.08
C ALA A 32 10.69 -13.35 -4.25
N ASP A 33 11.88 -13.91 -4.42
CA ASP A 33 12.36 -15.09 -3.66
C ASP A 33 12.69 -14.79 -2.19
N LYS A 34 12.66 -13.51 -1.77
CA LYS A 34 12.92 -13.06 -0.39
C LYS A 34 11.68 -12.64 0.36
N LEU A 35 10.50 -12.60 -0.27
CA LEU A 35 9.26 -12.10 0.34
C LEU A 35 8.98 -12.73 1.72
N GLU A 36 8.90 -14.04 1.79
CA GLU A 36 8.59 -14.76 3.04
C GLU A 36 9.65 -14.55 4.13
N GLN A 37 10.93 -14.54 3.72
CA GLN A 37 12.03 -14.28 4.65
C GLN A 37 11.94 -12.87 5.23
N SER A 38 11.68 -11.86 4.39
CA SER A 38 11.53 -10.47 4.81
C SER A 38 10.34 -10.28 5.75
N LEU A 39 9.20 -10.91 5.46
CA LEU A 39 8.03 -10.87 6.34
C LEU A 39 8.31 -11.53 7.70
N SER A 40 9.04 -12.66 7.74
CA SER A 40 9.43 -13.29 9.00
C SER A 40 10.29 -12.37 9.86
N ILE A 41 11.32 -11.75 9.27
CA ILE A 41 12.22 -10.82 9.97
C ILE A 41 11.42 -9.63 10.53
N LEU A 42 10.55 -9.03 9.73
CA LEU A 42 9.75 -7.87 10.17
C LEU A 42 8.81 -8.26 11.32
N LYS A 43 8.19 -9.44 11.25
CA LYS A 43 7.35 -9.97 12.32
C LYS A 43 8.15 -10.21 13.61
N GLU A 44 9.36 -10.77 13.51
CA GLU A 44 10.25 -10.99 14.66
C GLU A 44 10.67 -9.67 15.32
N LEU A 45 10.80 -8.60 14.53
CA LEU A 45 11.06 -7.24 15.02
C LEU A 45 9.81 -6.53 15.59
N GLY A 46 8.65 -7.18 15.55
CA GLY A 46 7.39 -6.64 16.07
C GLY A 46 6.61 -5.77 15.08
N GLU A 47 7.01 -5.75 13.80
CA GLU A 47 6.33 -4.99 12.76
C GLU A 47 5.14 -5.76 12.17
N ASN A 48 4.08 -5.03 11.82
CA ASN A 48 2.92 -5.58 11.12
C ASN A 48 3.06 -5.39 9.60
N ALA A 49 3.90 -6.20 8.97
CA ALA A 49 4.13 -6.18 7.54
C ALA A 49 3.30 -7.24 6.79
N TRP A 50 2.90 -6.93 5.56
CA TRP A 50 2.22 -7.85 4.66
C TRP A 50 2.67 -7.62 3.22
N HIS A 51 2.39 -8.59 2.33
CA HIS A 51 2.65 -8.42 0.90
C HIS A 51 1.67 -7.39 0.31
N LEU A 52 2.19 -6.22 -0.06
CA LEU A 52 1.38 -5.12 -0.59
C LEU A 52 1.03 -5.30 -2.08
N GLY A 53 1.95 -5.84 -2.87
CA GLY A 53 1.80 -6.01 -4.32
C GLY A 53 3.15 -6.19 -5.02
N GLU A 54 3.13 -6.09 -6.34
CA GLU A 54 4.28 -6.41 -7.21
C GLU A 54 4.65 -5.21 -8.12
N ILE A 55 5.89 -5.18 -8.60
CA ILE A 55 6.36 -4.18 -9.57
C ILE A 55 6.29 -4.80 -10.97
N HIS A 56 5.66 -4.09 -11.89
CA HIS A 56 5.57 -4.46 -13.30
C HIS A 56 6.19 -3.39 -14.20
N ASP A 57 6.54 -3.78 -15.42
CA ASP A 57 6.92 -2.80 -16.45
C ASP A 57 5.74 -1.88 -16.77
N ALA A 58 6.00 -0.58 -16.81
CA ALA A 58 5.04 0.44 -17.20
C ALA A 58 5.49 1.12 -18.50
N LYS A 59 4.56 1.40 -19.41
CA LYS A 59 4.84 2.21 -20.61
C LYS A 59 4.94 3.69 -20.25
N ALA A 60 5.57 4.45 -21.14
CA ALA A 60 5.63 5.90 -21.00
C ALA A 60 4.21 6.50 -20.96
N GLY A 61 3.90 7.19 -19.86
CA GLY A 61 2.60 7.84 -19.63
C GLY A 61 1.56 6.98 -18.91
N GLU A 62 1.87 5.73 -18.56
CA GLU A 62 1.02 4.93 -17.66
C GLU A 62 1.19 5.39 -16.21
N GLU A 63 0.13 5.23 -15.41
CA GLU A 63 0.16 5.52 -13.97
C GLU A 63 1.20 4.61 -13.28
N GLN A 64 1.99 5.19 -12.39
CA GLN A 64 3.09 4.46 -11.73
C GLN A 64 2.60 3.60 -10.55
N VAL A 65 1.35 3.78 -10.12
CA VAL A 65 0.73 3.04 -9.03
C VAL A 65 -0.72 2.75 -9.42
N GLU A 66 -1.07 1.47 -9.48
CA GLU A 66 -2.44 1.00 -9.63
C GLU A 66 -2.90 0.34 -8.32
N ILE A 67 -3.99 0.85 -7.73
CA ILE A 67 -4.56 0.28 -6.50
C ILE A 67 -5.73 -0.62 -6.88
N LEU A 68 -5.53 -1.92 -6.74
CA LEU A 68 -6.55 -2.93 -7.06
C LEU A 68 -7.42 -3.21 -5.83
N GLY A 69 -8.75 -3.17 -6.00
CA GLY A 69 -9.71 -3.59 -4.97
C GLY A 69 -9.97 -2.59 -3.83
N GLY A 70 -9.64 -1.31 -4.02
CA GLY A 70 -10.17 -0.25 -3.15
C GLY A 70 -11.70 -0.27 -3.19
N ARG A 71 -12.36 -0.18 -2.02
CA ARG A 71 -13.81 0.00 -1.97
C ARG A 71 -14.14 1.35 -2.61
N ASP A 72 -14.94 1.32 -3.67
CA ASP A 72 -15.66 2.49 -4.20
C ASP A 72 -16.59 3.07 -3.13
#